data_AF-M2MXB1-F1
#
_entry.id   AF-M2MXB1-F1
#
_cell.length_a   1.000
_cell.length_b   1.000
_cell.length_c   1.000
_cell.angle_alpha   90.00
_cell.angle_beta   90.00
_cell.angle_gamma   90.00
#
_symmetry.space_group_name_H-M   'P 1'
#
loop_
_entity.id
_entity.type
_entity.pdbx_description
1 polymer ?
#
loop_
_entity_poly.entity_id
_entity_poly.type
_entity_poly.pdbx_seq_one_letter_code
_entity_poly.pdbx_strand_id
1 'polypeptide(L)'
;KKQSKWSADEDASIIELRNNGMKWEDISKHLPGRSAISCRLRYQNYLERRAEWDEEKKNKLARLYERFKKEMWEKISREMQLPWRAAEAMHWQIGEVEMAQRANVPVF
;
A
#
# COMPACT_ATOMS: atom_id res chain seq x y z
N LYS A 1 -17.07 -9.30 25.21
CA LYS A 1 -16.70 -10.56 24.53
C LYS A 1 -15.33 -10.36 23.89
N LYS A 2 -14.29 -11.10 24.30
CA LYS A 2 -12.96 -11.04 23.67
C LYS A 2 -13.11 -11.44 22.19
N GLN A 3 -12.71 -10.56 21.26
CA GLN A 3 -12.60 -10.95 19.85
C GLN A 3 -11.53 -12.03 19.75
N SER A 4 -11.87 -13.17 19.13
CA SER A 4 -10.88 -14.19 18.79
C SER A 4 -9.85 -13.60 17.81
N LYS A 5 -8.60 -14.08 17.91
CA LYS A 5 -7.54 -13.73 16.95
C LYS A 5 -7.98 -14.13 15.54
N TRP A 6 -7.70 -13.31 14.53
CA TRP A 6 -7.98 -13.65 13.13
C TRP A 6 -7.10 -14.80 12.66
N SER A 7 -7.69 -15.79 11.99
CA SER A 7 -6.94 -16.86 11.33
C SER A 7 -6.55 -16.47 9.90
N ALA A 8 -5.58 -17.20 9.34
CA ALA A 8 -5.18 -17.01 7.94
C ALA A 8 -6.31 -17.37 6.97
N ASP A 9 -7.14 -18.38 7.29
CA ASP A 9 -8.29 -18.78 6.46
C ASP A 9 -9.40 -17.72 6.45
N GLU A 10 -9.64 -17.08 7.61
CA GLU A 10 -10.56 -15.95 7.71
C GLU A 10 -10.05 -14.77 6.88
N ASP A 11 -8.75 -14.45 6.98
CA ASP A 11 -8.14 -13.38 6.19
C ASP A 11 -8.22 -13.66 4.68
N ALA A 12 -7.92 -14.89 4.26
CA ALA A 12 -8.02 -15.31 2.86
C ALA A 12 -9.46 -15.19 2.33
N SER A 13 -10.44 -15.63 3.11
CA SER A 13 -11.86 -15.53 2.78
C SER A 13 -12.31 -14.07 2.64
N ILE A 14 -11.87 -13.17 3.53
CA ILE A 14 -12.19 -11.73 3.41
C ILE A 14 -11.58 -11.16 2.13
N ILE A 15 -10.33 -11.50 1.81
CA ILE A 15 -9.64 -11.01 0.61
C ILE A 15 -10.37 -11.46 -0.66
N GLU A 16 -10.64 -12.76 -0.79
CA GLU A 16 -11.29 -13.34 -1.95
C GLU A 16 -12.68 -12.74 -2.17
N LEU A 17 -13.55 -12.79 -1.15
CA LEU A 17 -14.93 -12.30 -1.26
C LEU A 17 -14.97 -10.80 -1.54
N ARG A 18 -14.03 -10.03 -0.97
CA ARG A 18 -13.95 -8.59 -1.23
C ARG A 18 -13.46 -8.29 -2.65
N ASN A 19 -12.47 -9.04 -3.15
CA ASN A 19 -11.99 -8.92 -4.53
C ASN A 19 -13.08 -9.28 -5.55
N ASN A 20 -13.97 -10.21 -5.19
CA ASN A 20 -15.17 -10.54 -5.98
C ASN A 20 -16.28 -9.47 -5.88
N GLY A 21 -16.03 -8.34 -5.22
CA GLY A 21 -16.96 -7.21 -5.15
C GLY A 21 -18.08 -7.34 -4.11
N MET A 22 -18.03 -8.34 -3.22
CA MET A 22 -19.08 -8.52 -2.21
C MET A 22 -19.11 -7.39 -1.17
N LYS A 23 -20.32 -7.13 -0.66
CA LYS A 23 -20.57 -6.19 0.44
C LYS A 23 -20.16 -6.81 1.78
N TRP A 24 -19.77 -5.98 2.74
CA TRP A 24 -19.28 -6.45 4.05
C TRP A 24 -20.34 -7.24 4.84
N GLU A 25 -21.61 -6.88 4.66
CA GLU A 25 -22.75 -7.58 5.22
C GLU A 25 -22.79 -9.03 4.75
N ASP A 26 -22.55 -9.26 3.46
CA ASP A 26 -22.53 -10.61 2.87
C ASP A 26 -21.26 -11.37 3.24
N ILE A 27 -20.10 -10.70 3.27
CA ILE A 27 -18.84 -11.29 3.72
C ILE A 27 -18.97 -11.81 5.16
N SER A 28 -19.63 -11.06 6.05
CA SER A 28 -19.80 -11.47 7.44
C SER A 28 -20.64 -12.75 7.62
N LYS A 29 -21.54 -13.05 6.67
CA LYS A 29 -22.34 -14.29 6.69
C LYS A 29 -21.48 -15.53 6.43
N HIS A 30 -20.34 -15.38 5.74
CA HIS A 30 -19.39 -16.45 5.48
C HIS A 30 -18.40 -16.68 6.64
N LEU A 31 -18.38 -15.76 7.62
CA LEU A 31 -17.41 -15.77 8.72
C LEU A 31 -18.14 -15.79 10.06
N PRO A 32 -18.60 -16.98 10.52
CA PRO A 32 -19.37 -17.09 11.75
C PRO A 32 -18.58 -16.53 12.94
N GLY A 33 -19.19 -15.62 13.70
CA GLY A 33 -18.55 -14.94 14.82
C GLY A 33 -17.82 -13.64 14.46
N ARG A 34 -17.78 -13.25 13.18
CA ARG A 34 -17.28 -11.94 12.73
C ARG A 34 -18.42 -11.06 12.26
N SER A 35 -18.45 -9.80 12.69
CA SER A 35 -19.41 -8.82 12.16
C SER A 35 -18.89 -8.18 10.88
N ALA A 36 -19.79 -7.62 10.06
CA ALA A 36 -19.42 -6.85 8.87
C ALA A 36 -18.42 -5.73 9.18
N ILE A 37 -18.62 -5.02 10.30
CA ILE A 37 -17.71 -3.97 10.79
C ILE A 37 -16.33 -4.56 11.10
N SER A 38 -16.28 -5.71 11.79
CA SER A 38 -15.02 -6.41 12.11
C SER A 38 -14.27 -6.82 10.84
N CYS A 39 -14.97 -7.37 9.84
CA CYS A 39 -14.38 -7.78 8.55
C CYS A 39 -13.81 -6.58 7.80
N ARG A 40 -14.56 -5.47 7.72
CA ARG A 40 -14.10 -4.23 7.09
C ARG A 40 -12.85 -3.68 7.78
N LEU A 41 -12.86 -3.58 9.11
CA LEU A 41 -11.71 -3.07 9.87
C LEU A 41 -10.48 -3.96 9.69
N ARG A 42 -10.66 -5.29 9.69
CA ARG A 42 -9.56 -6.23 9.42
C ARG A 42 -8.99 -6.02 8.03
N TYR A 43 -9.87 -5.92 7.02
CA TYR A 43 -9.45 -5.70 5.65
C TYR A 43 -8.69 -4.38 5.50
N GLN A 44 -9.28 -3.24 5.89
CA GLN A 44 -8.66 -1.93 5.72
C GLN A 44 -7.34 -1.78 6.48
N ASN A 45 -7.26 -2.29 7.72
CA ASN A 45 -6.08 -2.06 8.55
C ASN A 45 -4.93 -3.05 8.26
N TYR A 46 -5.23 -4.27 7.78
CA TYR A 46 -4.24 -5.35 7.73
C TYR A 46 -4.19 -6.12 6.41
N LEU A 47 -5.26 -6.17 5.62
CA LEU A 47 -5.32 -6.99 4.39
C LEU A 47 -5.26 -6.16 3.10
N GLU A 48 -5.77 -4.93 3.09
CA GLU A 48 -5.69 -4.00 1.95
C GLU A 48 -4.23 -3.62 1.66
N ARG A 49 -3.41 -3.53 2.72
CA ARG A 49 -1.95 -3.36 2.60
C ARG A 49 -1.25 -4.58 1.97
N ARG A 50 -1.93 -5.70 1.83
CA ARG A 50 -1.47 -6.91 1.11
C ARG A 50 -2.12 -7.07 -0.26
N ALA A 51 -2.74 -6.03 -0.83
CA ALA A 51 -3.12 -6.08 -2.23
C ALA A 51 -1.85 -6.36 -3.04
N GLU A 52 -1.75 -7.58 -3.57
CA GLU A 52 -0.57 -8.02 -4.29
C GLU A 52 -0.34 -7.08 -5.48
N TRP A 53 0.90 -6.61 -5.58
CA TRP A 53 1.38 -5.89 -6.74
C TRP A 53 1.49 -6.89 -7.90
N ASP A 54 0.40 -7.11 -8.60
CA ASP A 54 0.42 -7.82 -9.87
C ASP A 54 1.21 -7.02 -10.93
N GLU A 55 1.61 -7.72 -11.99
CA GLU A 55 2.40 -7.14 -13.07
C GLU A 55 1.70 -5.97 -13.77
N GLU A 56 0.35 -5.98 -13.84
CA GLU A 56 -0.40 -4.89 -14.46
C GLU A 56 -0.32 -3.62 -13.62
N LYS A 57 -0.52 -3.72 -12.29
CA LYS A 57 -0.38 -2.59 -11.36
C LYS A 57 1.04 -2.04 -11.35
N LYS A 58 2.06 -2.90 -11.35
CA LYS A 58 3.47 -2.48 -11.46
C LYS A 58 3.72 -1.73 -12.77
N ASN A 59 3.25 -2.27 -13.89
CA ASN A 59 3.39 -1.64 -15.21
C ASN A 59 2.65 -0.30 -15.28
N LYS A 60 1.44 -0.21 -14.73
CA LYS A 60 0.68 1.03 -14.65
C LYS A 60 1.40 2.07 -13.80
N LEU A 61 1.95 1.68 -12.65
CA LEU A 61 2.78 2.56 -11.81
C LEU A 61 3.99 3.07 -12.59
N ALA A 62 4.75 2.19 -13.26
CA ALA A 62 5.93 2.59 -14.04
C ALA A 62 5.59 3.59 -15.15
N ARG A 63 4.50 3.37 -15.89
CA ARG A 63 4.04 4.29 -16.94
C ARG A 63 3.64 5.66 -16.38
N LEU A 64 2.91 5.67 -15.26
CA LEU A 64 2.48 6.92 -14.61
C LEU A 64 3.69 7.66 -14.03
N TYR A 65 4.61 6.94 -13.40
CA TYR A 65 5.86 7.51 -12.91
C TYR A 65 6.62 8.19 -14.05
N GLU A 66 6.83 7.51 -15.18
CA GLU A 66 7.58 8.10 -16.30
C GLU A 66 6.90 9.34 -16.89
N ARG A 67 5.56 9.34 -16.90
CA ARG A 67 4.78 10.49 -17.36
C ARG A 67 4.90 11.70 -16.43
N PHE A 68 4.94 11.49 -15.11
CA PHE A 68 4.82 12.57 -14.13
C PHE A 68 6.09 12.89 -13.36
N LYS A 69 7.16 12.08 -13.48
CA LYS A 69 8.36 12.22 -12.64
C LYS A 69 9.05 13.56 -12.76
N LYS A 70 9.06 14.18 -13.95
CA LYS A 70 9.62 15.53 -14.11
C LYS A 70 8.91 16.52 -13.18
N GLU A 71 7.58 16.58 -13.21
CA GLU A 71 6.79 17.51 -12.40
C GLU A 71 6.88 17.19 -10.89
N MET A 72 6.93 15.90 -10.54
CA MET A 72 7.12 15.47 -9.14
C MET A 72 8.46 15.93 -8.58
N TRP A 73 9.55 15.68 -9.32
CA TRP A 73 10.90 15.98 -8.88
C TRP A 73 11.29 17.45 -9.05
N GLU A 74 10.59 18.23 -9.87
CA GLU A 74 10.89 19.64 -10.14
C GLU A 74 10.89 20.51 -8.86
N LYS A 75 9.99 20.21 -7.92
CA LYS A 75 9.97 20.91 -6.62
C LYS A 75 11.25 20.68 -5.83
N ILE A 76 11.65 19.42 -5.68
CA ILE A 76 12.85 19.05 -4.93
C ILE A 76 14.10 19.59 -5.64
N SER A 77 14.14 19.45 -6.96
CA SER A 77 15.27 19.88 -7.77
C SER A 77 15.49 21.39 -7.71
N ARG A 78 14.40 22.17 -7.69
CA ARG A 78 14.45 23.63 -7.54
C ARG A 78 15.03 24.05 -6.20
N GLU A 79 14.58 23.43 -5.11
CA GLU A 79 15.10 23.73 -3.76
C GLU A 79 16.57 23.32 -3.61
N MET A 80 16.96 22.20 -4.21
CA MET A 80 18.34 21.70 -4.18
C MET A 80 19.28 22.42 -5.16
N GLN A 81 18.75 23.24 -6.09
CA GLN A 81 19.49 23.83 -7.19
C GLN A 81 20.25 22.80 -8.05
N LEU A 82 19.63 21.64 -8.28
CA LEU A 82 20.17 20.54 -9.07
C LEU A 82 19.19 20.13 -10.17
N PRO A 83 19.64 19.45 -11.24
CA PRO A 83 18.73 18.85 -12.21
C PRO A 83 17.83 17.79 -11.55
N TRP A 84 16.54 17.75 -11.89
CA TRP A 84 15.59 16.78 -11.33
C TRP A 84 16.02 15.32 -11.52
N ARG A 85 16.72 15.02 -12.63
CA ARG A 85 17.30 13.70 -12.91
C ARG A 85 18.36 13.30 -11.89
N ALA A 86 19.14 14.25 -11.39
CA ALA A 86 20.15 13.99 -10.37
C ALA A 86 19.48 13.71 -9.02
N ALA A 87 18.44 14.46 -8.66
CA ALA A 87 17.64 14.21 -7.45
C ALA A 87 16.96 12.82 -7.49
N GLU A 88 16.34 12.47 -8.63
CA GLU A 88 15.76 11.15 -8.86
C GLU A 88 16.81 10.03 -8.74
N ALA A 89 17.94 10.18 -9.43
CA ALA A 89 19.01 9.17 -9.41
C ALA A 89 19.56 8.96 -7.99
N MET A 90 19.76 10.04 -7.23
CA MET A 90 20.21 9.95 -5.85
C MET A 90 19.16 9.29 -4.94
N HIS A 91 17.87 9.59 -5.13
CA HIS A 91 16.80 8.91 -4.40
C HIS A 91 16.83 7.39 -4.62
N TRP A 92 17.05 6.94 -5.86
CA TRP A 92 17.18 5.51 -6.16
C TRP A 92 18.47 4.89 -5.59
N GLN A 93 19.57 5.63 -5.57
CA GLN A 93 20.86 5.14 -5.09
C GLN A 93 20.86 4.88 -3.58
N ILE A 94 20.34 5.82 -2.79
CA ILE A 94 20.36 5.71 -1.32
C ILE A 94 19.19 4.86 -0.80
N GLY A 95 18.12 4.72 -1.59
CA GLY A 95 16.96 3.89 -1.25
C GLY A 95 16.21 4.38 -0.01
N GLU A 96 15.19 3.62 0.38
CA GLU A 96 14.27 4.00 1.47
C GLU A 96 14.98 4.14 2.82
N VAL A 97 15.84 3.18 3.16
CA VAL A 97 16.46 3.09 4.49
C VAL A 97 17.39 4.27 4.75
N GLU A 98 18.30 4.57 3.83
CA GLU A 98 19.25 5.67 4.00
C GLU A 98 18.54 7.03 3.88
N MET A 99 17.55 7.16 2.97
CA MET A 99 16.73 8.38 2.86
C MET A 99 16.04 8.69 4.18
N ALA A 100 15.43 7.67 4.80
CA ALA A 100 14.74 7.81 6.08
C ALA A 100 15.69 8.18 7.22
N GLN A 101 16.86 7.53 7.30
CA GLN A 101 17.90 7.85 8.28
C GLN A 101 18.37 9.31 8.15
N ARG A 102 18.66 9.78 6.94
CA ARG A 102 19.09 11.16 6.69
C ARG A 102 18.00 12.19 7.01
N ALA A 103 16.73 11.83 6.83
CA ALA A 103 15.58 12.67 7.16
C ALA A 103 15.15 12.56 8.65
N ASN A 104 15.82 11.74 9.45
CA ASN A 104 15.43 11.43 10.85
C ASN A 104 13.99 10.90 10.97
N VAL A 105 13.53 10.09 10.00
CA VAL A 105 12.21 9.44 10.05
C VAL A 105 12.37 7.93 10.33
N PRO A 106 11.46 7.31 11.11
CA PRO A 106 11.51 5.87 11.35
C PRO A 106 11.22 5.06 10.08
N VAL A 107 11.97 3.99 9.87
CA VAL A 107 11.66 2.93 8.89
C VAL A 107 10.91 1.83 9.65
N PHE A 108 9.72 1.44 9.17
CA PHE A 108 8.85 0.44 9.82
C PHE A 108 8.77 -0.86 9.02
#